data_AF-A0A356KSL0-F1
#
_entry.id   AF-A0A356KSL0-F1
#
_cell.length_a   1.000
_cell.length_b   1.000
_cell.length_c   1.000
_cell.angle_alpha   90.00
_cell.angle_beta   90.00
_cell.angle_gamma   90.00
#
_symmetry.space_group_name_H-M   'P 1'
#
loop_
_entity.id
_entity.type
_entity.pdbx_description
1 polymer ?
#
loop_
_entity_poly.entity_id
_entity_poly.type
_entity_poly.pdbx_seq_one_letter_code
_entity_poly.pdbx_strand_id
1 'polypeptide(L)'
;MADLRKTQPEWARFLGREVAGMFLAAIYELQAMEERYSRQRTPLLVLNDVQGNHVPGGVKLEGVDLGVNTSQEGFAFVRVTGAADPRTVSVYRAPGGAAQDLVARGQGDAGTMLALAEQNRSGLSGAWELPANVTEDTTDLLRVFPVPDWPVRLKRVWDGTVEKDVRSQDEFLAAMESVAAQLRDARLIMLEAFTAFAIRLGNRGADFLRATSTSLVTDSPLRDGSGSVSRRRVGFLADLSRAMKAESVAGEQSIARRVVKAQAAVFAPGNRGKGKVGAHAPREFCPPARWTFKCSRGQDTGYGGAEEFECTVKVLDEDRQFTFGGVRIKQSFSGPDGIGPFVLERIYTKDGDPNHRNFLQDTQVTTSGERSGNTEAGILHWEVRDRGAGFEISFYRSASRGQGDLVARAEGVSIRTPFQATERNASGLTVNWSSGVQPEDGATGTLDCNFFRVENQAGVPDEFVVETAVASEGLIQKLLAEQLGGHLNSKPAGQETIPDAFVLAGNLVALLDS
;
A
#
# COMPACT_ATOMS: atom_id res chain seq x y z
N MET A 1 40.37 2.66 -24.46
CA MET A 1 39.09 2.00 -24.83
C MET A 1 38.94 0.76 -23.96
N ALA A 2 37.93 0.72 -23.09
CA ALA A 2 37.64 -0.44 -22.25
C ALA A 2 37.10 -1.57 -23.15
N ASP A 3 37.64 -2.77 -23.01
CA ASP A 3 37.33 -3.90 -23.90
C ASP A 3 35.99 -4.54 -23.52
N LEU A 4 35.06 -4.49 -24.47
CA LEU A 4 33.63 -4.83 -24.37
C LEU A 4 33.37 -6.35 -24.41
N ARG A 5 34.31 -7.14 -23.88
CA ARG A 5 34.38 -8.61 -24.06
C ARG A 5 34.04 -9.40 -22.79
N LYS A 6 33.26 -8.83 -21.87
CA LYS A 6 32.80 -9.56 -20.68
C LYS A 6 31.42 -10.12 -20.95
N THR A 7 31.21 -11.38 -20.59
CA THR A 7 29.92 -12.05 -20.72
C THR A 7 29.03 -11.71 -19.53
N GLN A 8 27.71 -11.79 -19.69
CA GLN A 8 26.76 -11.53 -18.61
C GLN A 8 26.98 -12.41 -17.35
N PRO A 9 27.36 -13.69 -17.46
CA PRO A 9 27.75 -14.50 -16.30
C PRO A 9 29.00 -13.96 -15.57
N GLU A 10 29.96 -13.37 -16.28
CA GLU A 10 31.15 -12.76 -15.67
C GLU A 10 30.78 -11.50 -14.89
N TRP A 11 29.87 -10.67 -15.41
CA TRP A 11 29.33 -9.51 -14.69
C TRP A 11 28.49 -9.90 -13.48
N ALA A 12 27.60 -10.89 -13.61
CA ALA A 12 26.77 -11.37 -12.50
C ALA A 12 27.63 -11.95 -11.37
N ARG A 13 28.68 -12.68 -11.72
CA ARG A 13 29.66 -13.19 -10.75
C ARG A 13 30.42 -12.04 -10.09
N PHE A 14 30.99 -11.13 -10.86
CA PHE A 14 31.86 -10.07 -10.33
C PHE A 14 31.06 -9.02 -9.54
N LEU A 15 30.04 -8.41 -10.15
CA LEU A 15 29.28 -7.34 -9.51
C LEU A 15 28.29 -7.86 -8.47
N GLY A 16 27.53 -8.91 -8.80
CA GLY A 16 26.48 -9.45 -7.93
C GLY A 16 27.04 -10.24 -6.75
N ARG A 17 27.93 -11.20 -7.01
CA ARG A 17 28.44 -12.09 -5.95
C ARG A 17 29.67 -11.52 -5.26
N GLU A 18 30.70 -11.15 -6.01
CA GLU A 18 31.98 -10.72 -5.44
C GLU A 18 31.87 -9.30 -4.82
N VAL A 19 31.35 -8.30 -5.52
CA VAL A 19 31.27 -6.92 -5.01
C VAL A 19 30.09 -6.71 -4.05
N ALA A 20 28.85 -6.95 -4.51
CA ALA A 20 27.66 -6.68 -3.72
C ALA A 20 27.48 -7.69 -2.58
N GLY A 21 27.51 -8.98 -2.90
CA GLY A 21 27.26 -10.06 -1.94
C GLY A 21 28.32 -10.20 -0.84
N MET A 22 29.60 -9.99 -1.14
CA MET A 22 30.67 -10.21 -0.14
C MET A 22 31.11 -8.94 0.58
N PHE A 23 31.29 -7.83 -0.13
CA PHE A 23 31.85 -6.60 0.47
C PHE A 23 30.77 -5.63 0.93
N LEU A 24 29.83 -5.25 0.04
CA LEU A 24 28.83 -4.24 0.38
C LEU A 24 27.84 -4.73 1.45
N ALA A 25 27.43 -5.99 1.40
CA ALA A 25 26.57 -6.60 2.41
C ALA A 25 27.21 -6.57 3.81
N ALA A 26 28.48 -6.99 3.93
CA ALA A 26 29.20 -6.99 5.20
C ALA A 26 29.42 -5.57 5.75
N ILE A 27 29.70 -4.59 4.88
CA ILE A 27 29.83 -3.17 5.28
C ILE A 27 28.49 -2.64 5.83
N TYR A 28 27.37 -2.99 5.19
CA TYR A 28 26.04 -2.62 5.64
C TYR A 28 25.69 -3.25 6.99
N GLU A 29 26.00 -4.53 7.19
CA GLU A 29 25.76 -5.24 8.44
C GLU A 29 26.55 -4.62 9.61
N LEU A 30 27.84 -4.32 9.40
CA LEU A 30 28.69 -3.64 10.39
C LEU A 30 28.17 -2.24 10.72
N GLN A 31 27.62 -1.53 9.74
CA GLN A 31 26.98 -0.24 9.97
C GLN A 31 25.70 -0.38 10.82
N ALA A 32 24.85 -1.37 10.54
CA ALA A 32 23.65 -1.62 11.33
C ALA A 32 24.00 -2.00 12.78
N MET A 33 25.07 -2.79 12.98
CA MET A 33 25.62 -3.05 14.31
C MET A 33 26.16 -1.78 14.96
N GLU A 34 27.00 -0.98 14.29
CA GLU A 34 27.49 0.31 14.82
C GLU A 34 26.33 1.19 15.32
N GLU A 35 25.23 1.26 14.56
CA GLU A 35 24.05 2.05 14.93
C GLU A 35 23.37 1.54 16.20
N ARG A 36 23.29 0.21 16.41
CA ARG A 36 22.72 -0.39 17.64
C ARG A 36 23.54 -0.10 18.90
N TYR A 37 24.85 0.07 18.75
CA TYR A 37 25.74 0.42 19.87
C TYR A 37 25.82 1.95 20.10
N SER A 38 25.29 2.77 19.19
CA SER A 38 25.39 4.24 19.24
C SER A 38 24.06 5.01 19.35
N ARG A 39 22.90 4.36 19.15
CA ARG A 39 21.58 5.02 19.18
C ARG A 39 20.68 4.50 20.32
N GLN A 40 19.58 5.22 20.56
CA GLN A 40 18.58 4.93 21.61
C GLN A 40 17.20 4.60 20.99
N ARG A 41 17.05 3.43 20.35
CA ARG A 41 15.75 2.94 19.86
C ARG A 41 15.26 1.74 20.67
N THR A 42 13.97 1.43 20.59
CA THR A 42 13.40 0.17 21.10
C THR A 42 12.67 -0.56 20.00
N PRO A 43 13.37 -1.37 19.18
CA PRO A 43 12.72 -2.29 18.26
C PRO A 43 11.84 -3.29 19.01
N LEU A 44 10.77 -3.75 18.36
CA LEU A 44 9.81 -4.70 18.91
C LEU A 44 9.78 -5.94 18.04
N LEU A 45 9.92 -7.11 18.66
CA LEU A 45 9.71 -8.40 18.00
C LEU A 45 8.36 -8.95 18.44
N VAL A 46 7.50 -9.29 17.49
CA VAL A 46 6.26 -10.01 17.77
C VAL A 46 6.52 -11.49 17.55
N LEU A 47 6.24 -12.29 18.58
CA LEU A 47 6.55 -13.71 18.63
C LEU A 47 5.27 -14.52 18.74
N ASN A 48 5.26 -15.68 18.08
CA ASN A 48 4.19 -16.67 18.17
C ASN A 48 2.80 -16.13 17.82
N ASP A 49 2.73 -15.23 16.84
CA ASP A 49 1.45 -14.82 16.26
C ASP A 49 0.91 -15.89 15.30
N VAL A 50 0.36 -16.95 15.86
CA VAL A 50 -0.19 -18.08 15.09
C VAL A 50 -1.47 -17.69 14.36
N GLN A 51 -2.16 -16.66 14.84
CA GLN A 51 -3.47 -16.21 14.35
C GLN A 51 -3.38 -15.05 13.35
N GLY A 52 -2.18 -14.48 13.15
CA GLY A 52 -1.98 -13.35 12.24
C GLY A 52 -2.66 -12.08 12.75
N ASN A 53 -2.54 -11.79 14.05
CA ASN A 53 -3.08 -10.64 14.77
C ASN A 53 -2.14 -9.40 14.81
N HIS A 54 -0.98 -9.46 14.17
CA HIS A 54 -0.09 -8.31 13.98
C HIS A 54 0.30 -8.11 12.50
N VAL A 55 0.58 -6.86 12.16
CA VAL A 55 1.19 -6.46 10.89
C VAL A 55 2.68 -6.19 11.15
N PRO A 56 3.62 -6.58 10.25
CA PRO A 56 5.03 -6.21 10.39
C PRO A 56 5.21 -4.70 10.54
N GLY A 57 5.86 -4.25 11.62
CA GLY A 57 6.03 -2.82 11.94
C GLY A 57 4.77 -2.11 12.49
N GLY A 58 3.64 -2.81 12.60
CA GLY A 58 2.36 -2.28 13.09
C GLY A 58 2.24 -2.14 14.61
N VAL A 59 3.28 -2.53 15.37
CA VAL A 59 3.32 -2.35 16.83
C VAL A 59 4.33 -1.26 17.15
N LYS A 60 3.89 -0.27 17.93
CA LYS A 60 4.75 0.78 18.50
C LYS A 60 4.46 0.87 19.99
N LEU A 61 5.49 0.78 20.81
CA LEU A 61 5.39 0.93 22.26
C LEU A 61 6.28 2.07 22.72
N GLU A 62 5.75 2.87 23.62
CA GLU A 62 6.40 3.99 24.27
C GLU A 62 6.42 3.74 25.78
N GLY A 63 7.46 4.22 26.45
CA GLY A 63 7.62 4.01 27.89
C GLY A 63 7.92 2.56 28.28
N VAL A 64 8.60 1.79 27.40
CA VAL A 64 8.93 0.38 27.67
C VAL A 64 9.80 0.24 28.92
N ASP A 65 9.18 -0.44 29.88
CA ASP A 65 9.47 -0.75 31.27
C ASP A 65 10.05 -2.16 31.60
N LEU A 66 11.03 -2.71 30.87
CA LEU A 66 11.53 -4.10 31.10
C LEU A 66 11.60 -4.54 32.58
N GLY A 67 10.76 -5.49 32.98
CA GLY A 67 10.66 -6.03 34.34
C GLY A 67 9.66 -5.32 35.26
N VAL A 68 9.15 -4.15 34.87
CA VAL A 68 8.09 -3.40 35.57
C VAL A 68 6.77 -3.46 34.82
N ASN A 69 6.78 -3.06 33.53
CA ASN A 69 5.63 -3.15 32.63
C ASN A 69 5.76 -4.27 31.57
N THR A 70 6.79 -5.10 31.70
CA THR A 70 6.92 -6.41 31.06
C THR A 70 7.17 -7.47 32.14
N SER A 71 7.25 -8.74 31.76
CA SER A 71 7.74 -9.79 32.66
C SER A 71 9.20 -9.56 33.04
N GLN A 72 9.68 -10.29 34.05
CA GLN A 72 11.10 -10.28 34.44
C GLN A 72 12.04 -10.67 33.28
N GLU A 73 11.55 -11.46 32.33
CA GLU A 73 12.28 -11.88 31.13
C GLU A 73 12.18 -10.85 29.98
N GLY A 74 11.41 -9.79 30.14
CA GLY A 74 11.24 -8.73 29.15
C GLY A 74 10.07 -8.92 28.18
N PHE A 75 9.22 -9.93 28.37
CA PHE A 75 8.07 -10.17 27.49
C PHE A 75 6.82 -9.41 27.93
N ALA A 76 6.08 -8.89 26.96
CA ALA A 76 4.70 -8.46 27.13
C ALA A 76 3.77 -9.49 26.45
N PHE A 77 2.74 -9.92 27.16
CA PHE A 77 1.79 -10.93 26.70
C PHE A 77 0.55 -10.25 26.17
N VAL A 78 0.11 -10.63 24.98
CA VAL A 78 -0.97 -9.92 24.29
C VAL A 78 -2.16 -10.84 24.14
N ARG A 79 -3.33 -10.34 24.54
CA ARG A 79 -4.62 -10.96 24.26
C ARG A 79 -5.40 -10.06 23.34
N VAL A 80 -5.95 -10.64 22.29
CA VAL A 80 -6.91 -10.01 21.40
C VAL A 80 -8.27 -10.62 21.69
N THR A 81 -9.20 -9.83 22.21
CA THR A 81 -10.51 -10.31 22.69
C THR A 81 -11.67 -9.62 22.00
N GLY A 82 -12.80 -10.33 21.97
CA GLY A 82 -14.03 -9.92 21.28
C GLY A 82 -14.16 -10.68 19.98
N ALA A 83 -15.26 -11.40 19.76
CA ALA A 83 -15.50 -12.22 18.56
C ALA A 83 -15.83 -11.41 17.30
N ALA A 84 -16.21 -10.14 17.48
CA ALA A 84 -16.49 -9.17 16.43
C ALA A 84 -15.92 -7.81 16.84
N ASP A 85 -15.89 -6.88 15.89
CA ASP A 85 -15.50 -5.51 16.17
C ASP A 85 -16.48 -4.84 17.16
N PRO A 86 -15.99 -3.95 18.04
CA PRO A 86 -14.58 -3.58 18.22
C PRO A 86 -13.80 -4.61 19.04
N ARG A 87 -12.59 -4.96 18.56
CA ARG A 87 -11.66 -5.88 19.23
C ARG A 87 -10.87 -5.14 20.31
N THR A 88 -10.58 -5.83 21.39
CA THR A 88 -9.75 -5.29 22.47
C THR A 88 -8.37 -5.95 22.43
N VAL A 89 -7.32 -5.15 22.28
CA VAL A 89 -5.95 -5.57 22.53
C VAL A 89 -5.59 -5.22 23.97
N SER A 90 -5.27 -6.25 24.74
CA SER A 90 -4.83 -6.15 26.13
C SER A 90 -3.41 -6.65 26.24
N VAL A 91 -2.52 -5.83 26.76
CA VAL A 91 -1.11 -6.14 26.97
C VAL A 91 -0.89 -6.34 28.47
N TYR A 92 -0.35 -7.50 28.84
CA TYR A 92 -0.10 -7.91 30.21
C TYR A 92 1.41 -8.09 30.45
N ARG A 93 1.86 -7.78 31.66
CA ARG A 93 3.25 -8.05 32.09
C ARG A 93 3.52 -9.50 32.50
N ALA A 94 2.49 -10.35 32.56
CA ALA A 94 2.61 -11.74 32.98
C ALA A 94 1.66 -12.65 32.18
N PRO A 95 2.05 -13.91 31.88
CA PRO A 95 1.16 -14.89 31.28
C PRO A 95 0.06 -15.25 32.29
N GLY A 96 -1.17 -15.48 31.84
CA GLY A 96 -2.31 -15.66 32.73
C GLY A 96 -2.68 -14.40 33.51
N GLY A 97 -2.12 -13.23 33.14
CA GLY A 97 -2.23 -11.98 33.89
C GLY A 97 -3.68 -11.60 34.24
N ALA A 98 -3.87 -11.20 35.50
CA ALA A 98 -5.14 -10.70 36.01
C ALA A 98 -5.26 -9.17 35.76
N ALA A 99 -6.36 -8.55 36.19
CA ALA A 99 -6.62 -7.14 35.94
C ALA A 99 -5.50 -6.21 36.42
N GLN A 100 -4.80 -6.55 37.51
CA GLN A 100 -3.66 -5.76 38.01
C GLN A 100 -2.38 -5.88 37.17
N ASP A 101 -2.29 -6.88 36.29
CA ASP A 101 -1.12 -7.11 35.43
C ASP A 101 -1.30 -6.53 34.02
N LEU A 102 -2.48 -5.98 33.74
CA LEU A 102 -2.76 -5.23 32.52
C LEU A 102 -1.93 -3.95 32.53
N VAL A 103 -1.06 -3.78 31.54
CA VAL A 103 -0.14 -2.64 31.45
C VAL A 103 -0.53 -1.65 30.37
N ALA A 104 -1.11 -2.12 29.27
CA ALA A 104 -1.67 -1.24 28.25
C ALA A 104 -2.89 -1.92 27.63
N ARG A 105 -3.85 -1.10 27.21
CA ARG A 105 -5.06 -1.59 26.57
C ARG A 105 -5.53 -0.61 25.53
N GLY A 106 -5.98 -1.13 24.41
CA GLY A 106 -6.71 -0.35 23.42
C GLY A 106 -7.84 -1.19 22.84
N GLN A 107 -8.78 -0.49 22.22
CA GLN A 107 -9.93 -1.08 21.59
C GLN A 107 -10.14 -0.40 20.25
N GLY A 108 -10.38 -1.20 19.21
CA GLY A 108 -10.55 -0.72 17.84
C GLY A 108 -11.00 -1.85 16.94
N ASP A 109 -11.46 -1.46 15.75
CA ASP A 109 -11.95 -2.41 14.76
C ASP A 109 -10.77 -3.09 14.04
N ALA A 110 -11.01 -4.27 13.49
CA ALA A 110 -10.04 -4.94 12.62
C ALA A 110 -9.62 -4.02 11.46
N GLY A 111 -8.34 -4.07 11.08
CA GLY A 111 -7.78 -3.20 10.03
C GLY A 111 -7.51 -1.76 10.46
N THR A 112 -7.60 -1.45 11.77
CA THR A 112 -7.31 -0.12 12.31
C THR A 112 -6.09 -0.11 13.23
N MET A 113 -5.43 1.04 13.29
CA MET A 113 -4.41 1.33 14.30
C MET A 113 -5.12 1.80 15.56
N LEU A 114 -5.15 0.97 16.59
CA LEU A 114 -5.69 1.35 17.89
C LEU A 114 -4.60 1.94 18.78
N ALA A 115 -4.96 2.99 19.51
CA ALA A 115 -4.11 3.53 20.55
C ALA A 115 -4.14 2.61 21.77
N LEU A 116 -2.95 2.19 22.22
CA LEU A 116 -2.77 1.52 23.50
C LEU A 116 -2.63 2.58 24.58
N ALA A 117 -3.69 2.72 25.37
CA ALA A 117 -3.68 3.56 26.56
C ALA A 117 -3.05 2.80 27.72
N GLU A 118 -2.22 3.51 28.47
CA GLU A 118 -1.64 3.03 29.72
C GLU A 118 -2.72 2.54 30.68
N GLN A 119 -2.46 1.40 31.33
CA GLN A 119 -3.28 0.85 32.40
C GLN A 119 -2.46 0.69 33.67
N ASN A 120 -3.12 0.79 34.83
CA ASN A 120 -2.52 0.54 36.14
C ASN A 120 -1.22 1.33 36.44
N ARG A 121 -1.08 2.54 35.89
CA ARG A 121 0.11 3.39 36.05
C ARG A 121 1.42 2.70 35.58
N SER A 122 1.33 1.90 34.53
CA SER A 122 2.47 1.11 34.03
C SER A 122 3.53 1.96 33.30
N GLY A 123 3.20 3.19 32.90
CA GLY A 123 3.99 4.02 31.99
C GLY A 123 4.04 3.52 30.54
N LEU A 124 3.41 2.38 30.21
CA LEU A 124 3.42 1.81 28.86
C LEU A 124 2.23 2.32 28.05
N SER A 125 2.52 2.96 26.91
CA SER A 125 1.52 3.36 25.93
C SER A 125 1.98 3.01 24.52
N GLY A 126 1.17 3.29 23.52
CA GLY A 126 1.61 3.18 22.15
C GLY A 126 0.47 2.96 21.18
N ALA A 127 0.74 2.17 20.14
CA ALA A 127 -0.22 1.85 19.12
C ALA A 127 -0.05 0.40 18.65
N TRP A 128 -1.17 -0.21 18.27
CA TRP A 128 -1.21 -1.56 17.74
C TRP A 128 -2.08 -1.57 16.48
N GLU A 129 -1.53 -2.02 15.37
CA GLU A 129 -2.30 -2.23 14.15
C GLU A 129 -2.90 -3.63 14.16
N LEU A 130 -4.23 -3.70 14.25
CA LEU A 130 -4.94 -4.95 14.05
C LEU A 130 -5.09 -5.21 12.55
N PRO A 131 -4.67 -6.37 12.03
CA PRO A 131 -4.91 -6.72 10.64
C PRO A 131 -6.41 -6.91 10.36
N ALA A 132 -6.81 -6.83 9.10
CA ALA A 132 -8.21 -6.94 8.69
C ALA A 132 -8.85 -8.31 9.02
N ASN A 133 -8.02 -9.37 9.14
CA ASN A 133 -8.46 -10.73 9.45
C ASN A 133 -8.10 -11.13 10.89
N VAL A 134 -8.22 -10.19 11.83
CA VAL A 134 -7.89 -10.44 13.23
C VAL A 134 -8.78 -11.54 13.82
N THR A 135 -8.16 -12.49 14.50
CA THR A 135 -8.84 -13.59 15.17
C THR A 135 -8.71 -13.42 16.68
N GLU A 136 -9.75 -13.81 17.42
CA GLU A 136 -9.68 -13.78 18.88
C GLU A 136 -8.55 -14.70 19.36
N ASP A 137 -7.67 -14.16 20.18
CA ASP A 137 -6.55 -14.87 20.78
C ASP A 137 -6.48 -14.55 22.27
N THR A 138 -6.85 -15.55 23.07
CA THR A 138 -6.81 -15.51 24.54
C THR A 138 -5.73 -16.42 25.10
N THR A 139 -4.87 -17.00 24.24
CA THR A 139 -3.98 -18.11 24.60
C THR A 139 -2.70 -17.68 25.32
N ASP A 140 -2.45 -16.37 25.45
CA ASP A 140 -1.19 -15.78 25.93
C ASP A 140 0.06 -16.21 25.15
N LEU A 141 -0.11 -16.86 24.00
CA LEU A 141 1.00 -17.30 23.16
C LEU A 141 1.57 -16.14 22.34
N LEU A 142 0.72 -15.19 21.92
CA LEU A 142 1.14 -13.95 21.28
C LEU A 142 1.92 -13.09 22.27
N ARG A 143 3.19 -12.84 21.97
CA ARG A 143 4.11 -12.10 22.83
C ARG A 143 4.81 -10.99 22.07
N VAL A 144 5.03 -9.87 22.72
CA VAL A 144 5.94 -8.82 22.25
C VAL A 144 7.19 -8.86 23.09
N PHE A 145 8.34 -8.88 22.43
CA PHE A 145 9.64 -8.74 23.05
C PHE A 145 10.26 -7.42 22.61
N PRO A 146 10.23 -6.38 23.47
CA PRO A 146 10.96 -5.16 23.23
C PRO A 146 12.45 -5.44 23.33
N VAL A 147 13.19 -5.03 22.30
CA VAL A 147 14.64 -5.16 22.21
C VAL A 147 15.25 -3.76 22.28
N PRO A 148 15.21 -3.06 23.42
CA PRO A 148 15.84 -1.75 23.54
C PRO A 148 17.32 -1.85 23.11
N ASP A 149 17.79 -0.85 22.38
CA ASP A 149 19.21 -0.69 22.10
C ASP A 149 19.98 -0.60 23.42
N TRP A 150 21.22 -1.05 23.43
CA TRP A 150 21.99 -1.22 24.66
C TRP A 150 22.07 0.01 25.57
N PRO A 151 22.21 1.26 25.06
CA PRO A 151 22.22 2.43 25.92
C PRO A 151 20.89 2.69 26.66
N VAL A 152 19.77 2.21 26.11
CA VAL A 152 18.43 2.36 26.71
C VAL A 152 18.21 1.39 27.87
N ARG A 153 18.96 0.27 27.93
CA ARG A 153 18.87 -0.74 29.01
C ARG A 153 19.55 -0.32 30.31
N LEU A 154 20.45 0.66 30.25
CA LEU A 154 21.35 1.06 31.34
C LEU A 154 20.65 1.51 32.62
N LYS A 155 19.62 2.36 32.49
CA LYS A 155 18.91 2.97 33.63
C LYS A 155 18.14 1.97 34.51
N ARG A 156 18.09 0.69 34.12
CA ARG A 156 17.37 -0.39 34.81
C ARG A 156 18.28 -1.31 35.60
N VAL A 157 19.50 -1.51 35.11
CA VAL A 157 20.52 -2.36 35.77
C VAL A 157 21.20 -1.56 36.87
N TRP A 158 21.43 -0.28 36.59
CA TRP A 158 21.94 0.70 37.52
C TRP A 158 20.96 1.85 37.45
N ASP A 159 20.26 2.17 38.54
CA ASP A 159 19.19 3.18 38.54
C ASP A 159 19.71 4.59 38.85
N GLY A 160 21.01 4.69 39.18
CA GLY A 160 21.69 5.93 39.50
C GLY A 160 21.36 6.46 40.89
N THR A 161 20.65 5.70 41.73
CA THR A 161 20.28 6.09 43.10
C THR A 161 21.47 6.06 44.06
N VAL A 162 22.50 5.28 43.73
CA VAL A 162 23.78 5.23 44.45
C VAL A 162 24.94 5.58 43.54
N GLU A 163 25.98 6.21 44.08
CA GLU A 163 27.14 6.70 43.31
C GLU A 163 27.83 5.60 42.48
N LYS A 164 27.81 4.35 42.98
CA LYS A 164 28.37 3.19 42.26
C LYS A 164 27.60 2.87 40.99
N ASP A 165 26.28 3.07 40.98
CA ASP A 165 25.43 2.82 39.82
C ASP A 165 25.71 3.83 38.71
N VAL A 166 25.87 5.11 39.06
CA VAL A 166 26.29 6.15 38.11
C VAL A 166 27.65 5.80 37.49
N ARG A 167 28.63 5.39 38.32
CA ARG A 167 29.95 4.97 37.82
C ARG A 167 29.87 3.72 36.92
N SER A 168 29.00 2.76 37.23
CA SER A 168 28.81 1.57 36.39
C SER A 168 28.07 1.88 35.07
N GLN A 169 27.14 2.84 35.07
CA GLN A 169 26.54 3.37 33.83
C GLN A 169 27.59 4.03 32.94
N ASP A 170 28.42 4.90 33.50
CA ASP A 170 29.48 5.60 32.77
C ASP A 170 30.48 4.62 32.17
N GLU A 171 30.92 3.62 32.93
CA GLU A 171 31.85 2.58 32.46
C GLU A 171 31.24 1.74 31.34
N PHE A 172 29.96 1.38 31.44
CA PHE A 172 29.28 0.60 30.41
C PHE A 172 28.95 1.43 29.17
N LEU A 173 28.61 2.72 29.29
CA LEU A 173 28.51 3.64 28.16
C LEU A 173 29.85 3.79 27.44
N ALA A 174 30.94 3.95 28.19
CA ALA A 174 32.27 4.00 27.62
C ALA A 174 32.63 2.69 26.89
N ALA A 175 32.25 1.53 27.44
CA ALA A 175 32.42 0.24 26.77
C ALA A 175 31.59 0.15 25.48
N MET A 176 30.35 0.63 25.49
CA MET A 176 29.45 0.67 24.33
C MET A 176 29.98 1.58 23.21
N GLU A 177 30.45 2.78 23.58
CA GLU A 177 31.13 3.70 22.66
C GLU A 177 32.41 3.08 22.09
N SER A 178 33.19 2.37 22.91
CA SER A 178 34.35 1.62 22.46
C SER A 178 33.98 0.51 21.48
N VAL A 179 32.88 -0.23 21.71
CA VAL A 179 32.42 -1.26 20.77
C VAL A 179 31.92 -0.63 19.48
N ALA A 180 31.17 0.46 19.53
CA ALA A 180 30.75 1.20 18.33
C ALA A 180 31.96 1.71 17.53
N ALA A 181 33.00 2.21 18.20
CA ALA A 181 34.25 2.61 17.58
C ALA A 181 34.97 1.42 16.94
N GLN A 182 35.04 0.26 17.62
CA GLN A 182 35.63 -0.96 17.04
C GLN A 182 34.84 -1.50 15.85
N LEU A 183 33.50 -1.41 15.86
CA LEU A 183 32.65 -1.78 14.72
C LEU A 183 32.85 -0.83 13.54
N ARG A 184 33.01 0.48 13.82
CA ARG A 184 33.40 1.47 12.82
C ARG A 184 34.76 1.15 12.23
N ASP A 185 35.74 0.80 13.05
CA ASP A 185 37.08 0.41 12.61
C ASP A 185 37.03 -0.89 11.79
N ALA A 186 36.26 -1.89 12.22
CA ALA A 186 36.01 -3.10 11.45
C ALA A 186 35.37 -2.80 10.08
N ARG A 187 34.42 -1.86 10.03
CA ARG A 187 33.84 -1.39 8.76
C ARG A 187 34.89 -0.72 7.89
N LEU A 188 35.77 0.10 8.47
CA LEU A 188 36.90 0.71 7.74
C LEU A 188 37.87 -0.37 7.24
N ILE A 189 38.16 -1.41 8.01
CA ILE A 189 38.97 -2.56 7.57
C ILE A 189 38.29 -3.29 6.40
N MET A 190 36.96 -3.47 6.43
CA MET A 190 36.23 -4.07 5.30
C MET A 190 36.22 -3.17 4.06
N LEU A 191 36.16 -1.84 4.23
CA LEU A 191 36.32 -0.88 3.14
C LEU A 191 37.75 -0.89 2.58
N GLU A 192 38.76 -1.05 3.43
CA GLU A 192 40.17 -1.21 3.03
C GLU A 192 40.39 -2.55 2.31
N ALA A 193 39.79 -3.63 2.80
CA ALA A 193 39.81 -4.93 2.15
C ALA A 193 39.11 -4.89 0.79
N PHE A 194 37.98 -4.19 0.68
CA PHE A 194 37.31 -3.94 -0.60
C PHE A 194 38.19 -3.10 -1.53
N THR A 195 38.84 -2.06 -0.99
CA THR A 195 39.81 -1.25 -1.74
C THR A 195 40.98 -2.11 -2.22
N ALA A 196 41.49 -3.00 -1.37
CA ALA A 196 42.59 -3.89 -1.72
C ALA A 196 42.16 -4.93 -2.76
N PHE A 197 40.99 -5.55 -2.60
CA PHE A 197 40.38 -6.43 -3.60
C PHE A 197 40.21 -5.74 -4.95
N ALA A 198 39.69 -4.51 -4.93
CA ALA A 198 39.43 -3.76 -6.14
C ALA A 198 40.72 -3.34 -6.85
N ILE A 199 41.76 -2.95 -6.11
CA ILE A 199 42.85 -2.10 -6.65
C ILE A 199 44.28 -2.52 -6.24
N ARG A 200 44.51 -3.43 -5.28
CA ARG A 200 45.88 -3.76 -4.79
C ARG A 200 46.25 -5.25 -4.81
N LEU A 201 45.38 -6.13 -4.32
CA LEU A 201 45.62 -7.58 -4.22
C LEU A 201 45.25 -8.25 -5.54
N GLY A 202 46.21 -8.27 -6.47
CA GLY A 202 46.03 -8.85 -7.80
C GLY A 202 45.05 -8.07 -8.68
N ASN A 203 44.78 -6.80 -8.33
CA ASN A 203 43.96 -5.88 -9.11
C ASN A 203 42.61 -6.44 -9.54
N ARG A 204 41.97 -7.37 -8.80
CA ARG A 204 40.81 -8.12 -9.30
C ARG A 204 39.72 -7.23 -9.91
N GLY A 205 39.41 -6.08 -9.30
CA GLY A 205 38.51 -5.09 -9.88
C GLY A 205 39.12 -4.28 -11.02
N ALA A 206 40.30 -3.70 -10.81
CA ALA A 206 41.02 -2.93 -11.82
C ALA A 206 41.32 -3.75 -13.10
N ASP A 207 41.70 -5.02 -12.99
CA ASP A 207 41.92 -5.98 -14.07
C ASP A 207 40.61 -6.40 -14.73
N PHE A 208 39.53 -6.58 -13.94
CA PHE A 208 38.20 -6.86 -14.49
C PHE A 208 37.73 -5.71 -15.41
N LEU A 209 37.98 -4.46 -15.00
CA LEU A 209 37.62 -3.25 -15.74
C LEU A 209 38.71 -2.77 -16.72
N ARG A 210 39.92 -3.35 -16.66
CA ARG A 210 41.16 -2.78 -17.24
C ARG A 210 41.35 -1.30 -16.89
N ALA A 211 40.98 -0.91 -15.67
CA ALA A 211 41.11 0.43 -15.13
C ALA A 211 42.46 0.61 -14.42
N THR A 212 43.00 1.82 -14.44
CA THR A 212 44.25 2.18 -13.72
C THR A 212 43.97 2.92 -12.40
N SER A 213 42.72 2.88 -11.93
CA SER A 213 42.32 3.55 -10.70
C SER A 213 43.09 3.04 -9.48
N THR A 214 43.64 3.96 -8.69
CA THR A 214 44.45 3.67 -7.49
C THR A 214 43.70 3.90 -6.16
N SER A 215 42.43 4.32 -6.24
CA SER A 215 41.53 4.57 -5.11
C SER A 215 40.11 4.09 -5.42
N LEU A 216 39.33 3.79 -4.36
CA LEU A 216 37.94 3.33 -4.51
C LEU A 216 37.06 4.46 -5.06
N VAL A 217 37.12 5.64 -4.42
CA VAL A 217 36.59 6.93 -4.87
C VAL A 217 37.47 8.03 -4.28
N THR A 218 37.86 8.99 -5.11
CA THR A 218 38.42 10.28 -4.69
C THR A 218 37.45 11.37 -5.16
N ASP A 219 36.97 12.19 -4.22
CA ASP A 219 36.13 13.34 -4.51
C ASP A 219 36.99 14.60 -4.43
N SER A 220 37.02 15.38 -5.51
CA SER A 220 37.80 16.62 -5.58
C SER A 220 36.93 17.77 -6.07
N PRO A 221 36.94 18.94 -5.40
CA PRO A 221 36.24 20.11 -5.89
C PRO A 221 36.93 20.61 -7.17
N LEU A 222 36.16 20.74 -8.23
CA LEU A 222 36.57 21.34 -9.48
C LEU A 222 35.94 22.73 -9.56
N ARG A 223 36.75 23.76 -9.38
CA ARG A 223 36.34 25.15 -9.65
C ARG A 223 36.67 25.45 -11.09
N ASP A 224 35.67 25.77 -11.88
CA ASP A 224 35.94 26.31 -13.21
C ASP A 224 36.17 27.83 -13.15
N GLY A 225 36.73 28.39 -14.23
CA GLY A 225 36.99 29.83 -14.35
C GLY A 225 35.72 30.70 -14.38
N SER A 226 34.52 30.11 -14.30
CA SER A 226 33.23 30.82 -14.21
C SER A 226 32.76 31.04 -12.77
N GLY A 227 33.46 30.46 -11.78
CA GLY A 227 33.05 30.49 -10.38
C GLY A 227 32.12 29.34 -9.98
N SER A 228 31.81 28.41 -10.90
CA SER A 228 31.04 27.20 -10.58
C SER A 228 31.93 26.21 -9.83
N VAL A 229 31.43 25.74 -8.68
CA VAL A 229 32.07 24.67 -7.90
C VAL A 229 31.34 23.37 -8.22
N SER A 230 31.99 22.50 -8.99
CA SER A 230 31.52 21.13 -9.24
C SER A 230 32.37 20.13 -8.45
N ARG A 231 31.89 18.89 -8.29
CA ARG A 231 32.63 17.82 -7.63
C ARG A 231 32.99 16.75 -8.65
N ARG A 232 34.29 16.49 -8.80
CA ARG A 232 34.81 15.44 -9.68
C ARG A 232 35.13 14.22 -8.83
N ARG A 233 34.31 13.17 -9.01
CA ARG A 233 34.57 11.83 -8.47
C ARG A 233 35.39 11.01 -9.47
N VAL A 234 36.55 10.52 -9.05
CA VAL A 234 37.44 9.61 -9.81
C VAL A 234 37.73 8.37 -8.97
N GLY A 235 38.17 7.26 -9.56
CA GLY A 235 38.46 6.02 -8.83
C GLY A 235 37.67 4.83 -9.37
N PHE A 236 37.90 3.66 -8.76
CA PHE A 236 37.38 2.39 -9.24
C PHE A 236 35.85 2.37 -9.41
N LEU A 237 35.08 2.93 -8.47
CA LEU A 237 33.61 2.96 -8.61
C LEU A 237 33.13 3.88 -9.74
N ALA A 238 33.86 4.96 -10.01
CA ALA A 238 33.56 5.85 -11.13
C ALA A 238 33.92 5.19 -12.48
N ASP A 239 35.01 4.43 -12.52
CA ASP A 239 35.41 3.65 -13.70
C ASP A 239 34.49 2.44 -13.92
N LEU A 240 34.01 1.79 -12.85
CA LEU A 240 33.00 0.74 -12.88
C LEU A 240 31.70 1.26 -13.50
N SER A 241 31.21 2.40 -13.01
CA SER A 241 30.04 3.08 -13.59
C SER A 241 30.24 3.42 -15.07
N ARG A 242 31.42 3.90 -15.46
CA ARG A 242 31.75 4.20 -16.87
C ARG A 242 31.82 2.95 -17.74
N ALA A 243 32.40 1.85 -17.23
CA ALA A 243 32.50 0.59 -17.93
C ALA A 243 31.11 -0.04 -18.16
N MET A 244 30.24 0.00 -17.14
CA MET A 244 28.84 -0.40 -17.26
C MET A 244 28.08 0.42 -18.32
N LYS A 245 28.40 1.72 -18.46
CA LYS A 245 27.83 2.60 -19.50
C LYS A 245 28.41 2.35 -20.90
N ALA A 246 29.67 1.91 -20.99
CA ALA A 246 30.38 1.74 -22.25
C ALA A 246 30.11 0.39 -22.95
N GLU A 247 29.54 -0.59 -22.23
CA GLU A 247 29.32 -1.95 -22.73
C GLU A 247 28.32 -2.01 -23.90
N SER A 248 28.81 -1.98 -25.14
CA SER A 248 28.00 -2.00 -26.37
C SER A 248 27.51 -3.39 -26.79
N VAL A 249 27.95 -4.47 -26.11
CA VAL A 249 27.51 -5.86 -26.35
C VAL A 249 26.53 -6.33 -25.27
N ALA A 250 26.54 -5.69 -24.10
CA ALA A 250 25.45 -5.82 -23.17
C ALA A 250 24.23 -5.22 -23.86
N GLY A 251 23.24 -6.06 -24.13
CA GLY A 251 21.91 -5.55 -24.48
C GLY A 251 21.52 -4.45 -23.48
N GLU A 252 20.72 -3.51 -23.95
CA GLU A 252 20.20 -2.39 -23.18
C GLU A 252 20.02 -2.72 -21.69
N GLN A 253 20.84 -2.08 -20.85
CA GLN A 253 20.78 -2.21 -19.40
C GLN A 253 19.41 -1.71 -18.94
N SER A 254 18.66 -2.61 -18.30
CA SER A 254 17.29 -2.32 -17.93
C SER A 254 16.95 -2.76 -16.53
N ILE A 255 16.05 -2.00 -15.92
CA ILE A 255 15.41 -2.30 -14.66
C ILE A 255 14.04 -2.89 -14.92
N ALA A 256 13.59 -3.76 -14.01
CA ALA A 256 12.21 -4.18 -13.98
C ALA A 256 11.33 -2.93 -13.83
N ARG A 257 10.44 -2.74 -14.81
CA ARG A 257 9.53 -1.63 -14.88
C ARG A 257 8.67 -1.64 -13.63
N ARG A 258 8.54 -0.47 -13.01
CA ARG A 258 7.59 -0.27 -11.94
C ARG A 258 6.18 -0.43 -12.50
N VAL A 259 5.51 -1.51 -12.14
CA VAL A 259 4.12 -1.75 -12.53
C VAL A 259 3.28 -1.67 -11.27
N VAL A 260 2.36 -0.71 -11.26
CA VAL A 260 1.38 -0.55 -10.19
C VAL A 260 0.07 -1.17 -10.67
N LYS A 261 -0.58 -1.94 -9.80
CA LYS A 261 -1.92 -2.48 -10.04
C LYS A 261 -2.88 -1.92 -9.03
N ALA A 262 -4.07 -1.53 -9.49
CA ALA A 262 -5.19 -1.24 -8.63
C ALA A 262 -6.15 -2.42 -8.63
N GLN A 263 -6.55 -2.85 -7.43
CA GLN A 263 -7.62 -3.85 -7.29
C GLN A 263 -8.97 -3.27 -7.73
N ALA A 264 -9.95 -4.14 -7.96
CA ALA A 264 -11.33 -3.70 -8.13
C ALA A 264 -11.80 -3.00 -6.84
N ALA A 265 -12.67 -1.99 -6.97
CA ALA A 265 -13.15 -1.27 -5.80
C ALA A 265 -14.01 -2.16 -4.91
N VAL A 266 -13.82 -2.02 -3.60
CA VAL A 266 -14.66 -2.63 -2.57
C VAL A 266 -15.62 -1.56 -2.05
N PHE A 267 -16.91 -1.77 -2.23
CA PHE A 267 -17.97 -0.87 -1.75
C PHE A 267 -18.38 -1.29 -0.34
N ALA A 268 -18.58 -0.32 0.56
CA ALA A 268 -18.98 -0.63 1.92
C ALA A 268 -20.38 -1.29 1.96
N PRO A 269 -20.60 -2.32 2.80
CA PRO A 269 -21.85 -3.07 2.85
C PRO A 269 -23.05 -2.23 3.32
N GLY A 270 -22.80 -1.15 4.05
CA GLY A 270 -23.82 -0.19 4.49
C GLY A 270 -24.27 0.79 3.41
N ASN A 271 -23.65 0.77 2.22
CA ASN A 271 -23.99 1.70 1.16
C ASN A 271 -25.44 1.53 0.70
N ARG A 272 -26.09 2.65 0.42
CA ARG A 272 -27.39 2.68 -0.27
C ARG A 272 -27.20 2.60 -1.78
N GLY A 273 -26.27 3.38 -2.31
CA GLY A 273 -25.87 3.29 -3.71
C GLY A 273 -25.08 2.01 -4.02
N LYS A 274 -25.18 1.56 -5.26
CA LYS A 274 -24.44 0.38 -5.75
C LYS A 274 -23.67 0.77 -6.99
N GLY A 275 -22.38 0.47 -6.98
CA GLY A 275 -21.52 0.72 -8.13
C GLY A 275 -20.41 -0.28 -8.27
N LYS A 276 -19.59 -0.04 -9.27
CA LYS A 276 -18.41 -0.83 -9.57
C LYS A 276 -17.30 0.07 -10.12
N VAL A 277 -16.07 -0.26 -9.75
CA VAL A 277 -14.85 0.16 -10.44
C VAL A 277 -14.06 -1.12 -10.68
N GLY A 278 -13.77 -1.40 -11.95
CA GLY A 278 -12.94 -2.55 -12.30
C GLY A 278 -11.50 -2.39 -11.85
N ALA A 279 -10.76 -3.50 -11.79
CA ALA A 279 -9.32 -3.46 -11.69
C ALA A 279 -8.75 -2.62 -12.86
N HIS A 280 -7.76 -1.78 -12.57
CA HIS A 280 -7.18 -0.88 -13.56
C HIS A 280 -5.66 -0.74 -13.34
N ALA A 281 -5.01 -0.05 -14.27
CA ALA A 281 -3.57 0.20 -14.24
C ALA A 281 -3.30 1.68 -13.94
N PRO A 282 -2.99 2.02 -12.68
CA PRO A 282 -2.48 3.34 -12.32
C PRO A 282 -1.19 3.69 -13.07
N ARG A 283 -0.80 4.97 -13.02
CA ARG A 283 0.49 5.40 -13.56
C ARG A 283 1.65 4.86 -12.73
N GLU A 284 2.82 4.75 -13.34
CA GLU A 284 4.02 4.15 -12.74
C GLU A 284 4.51 4.84 -11.46
N PHE A 285 4.21 6.14 -11.30
CA PHE A 285 4.55 6.90 -10.10
C PHE A 285 3.52 6.75 -8.98
N CYS A 286 2.41 6.03 -9.20
CA CYS A 286 1.39 5.81 -8.20
C CYS A 286 1.96 5.05 -6.99
N PRO A 287 1.82 5.58 -5.76
CA PRO A 287 2.29 4.90 -4.58
C PRO A 287 1.43 3.66 -4.30
N PRO A 288 1.98 2.64 -3.61
CA PRO A 288 1.13 1.69 -2.89
C PRO A 288 0.33 2.46 -1.84
N ALA A 289 -0.99 2.42 -1.93
CA ALA A 289 -1.85 3.25 -1.11
C ALA A 289 -3.27 2.67 -1.00
N ARG A 290 -3.97 3.08 0.05
CA ARG A 290 -5.41 2.88 0.21
C ARG A 290 -6.12 4.18 -0.15
N TRP A 291 -6.94 4.13 -1.21
CA TRP A 291 -7.70 5.26 -1.76
C TRP A 291 -9.16 5.10 -1.33
N THR A 292 -9.62 5.92 -0.39
CA THR A 292 -10.97 5.84 0.17
C THR A 292 -11.82 6.97 -0.40
N PHE A 293 -12.84 6.63 -1.20
CA PHE A 293 -13.72 7.57 -1.85
C PHE A 293 -15.06 7.62 -1.12
N LYS A 294 -15.43 8.80 -0.60
CA LYS A 294 -16.69 9.06 0.10
C LYS A 294 -17.57 9.97 -0.74
N CYS A 295 -18.85 9.63 -0.86
CA CYS A 295 -19.80 10.45 -1.58
C CYS A 295 -19.95 11.81 -0.88
N SER A 296 -19.56 12.88 -1.56
CA SER A 296 -19.65 14.26 -1.04
C SER A 296 -20.85 15.00 -1.61
N ARG A 297 -21.39 14.52 -2.74
CA ARG A 297 -22.66 14.96 -3.32
C ARG A 297 -23.42 13.75 -3.86
N GLY A 298 -24.61 13.51 -3.33
CA GLY A 298 -25.46 12.35 -3.64
C GLY A 298 -26.95 12.71 -3.73
N GLN A 299 -27.79 11.69 -3.82
CA GLN A 299 -29.25 11.80 -3.99
C GLN A 299 -29.93 12.64 -2.90
N ASP A 300 -29.56 12.42 -1.65
CA ASP A 300 -30.02 13.12 -0.45
C ASP A 300 -29.65 14.62 -0.45
N THR A 301 -28.57 14.98 -1.13
CA THR A 301 -28.19 16.39 -1.35
C THR A 301 -28.74 16.97 -2.66
N GLY A 302 -29.61 16.25 -3.38
CA GLY A 302 -30.23 16.69 -4.63
C GLY A 302 -29.41 16.41 -5.90
N TYR A 303 -28.22 15.82 -5.78
CA TYR A 303 -27.29 15.52 -6.87
C TYR A 303 -27.38 14.06 -7.38
N GLY A 304 -28.50 13.37 -7.16
CA GLY A 304 -28.72 12.04 -7.73
C GLY A 304 -28.54 12.07 -9.24
N GLY A 305 -27.79 11.12 -9.79
CA GLY A 305 -27.42 11.05 -11.21
C GLY A 305 -26.16 11.85 -11.60
N ALA A 306 -25.67 12.74 -10.74
CA ALA A 306 -24.44 13.50 -10.90
C ALA A 306 -23.55 13.40 -9.65
N GLU A 307 -23.53 12.21 -9.04
CA GLU A 307 -22.88 11.99 -7.76
C GLU A 307 -21.36 12.24 -7.84
N GLU A 308 -20.82 12.91 -6.81
CA GLU A 308 -19.41 13.27 -6.68
C GLU A 308 -18.79 12.64 -5.42
N PHE A 309 -17.51 12.29 -5.51
CA PHE A 309 -16.77 11.67 -4.43
C PHE A 309 -15.50 12.45 -4.09
N GLU A 310 -15.24 12.54 -2.79
CA GLU A 310 -13.97 12.99 -2.21
C GLU A 310 -13.12 11.78 -1.83
N CYS A 311 -11.86 11.79 -2.23
CA CYS A 311 -10.90 10.73 -1.96
C CYS A 311 -9.94 11.15 -0.85
N THR A 312 -9.80 10.32 0.18
CA THR A 312 -8.70 10.37 1.14
C THR A 312 -7.71 9.24 0.83
N VAL A 313 -6.44 9.59 0.74
CA VAL A 313 -5.35 8.67 0.40
C VAL A 313 -4.47 8.44 1.61
N LYS A 314 -4.26 7.18 1.99
CA LYS A 314 -3.22 6.77 2.94
C LYS A 314 -2.15 6.00 2.17
N VAL A 315 -0.96 6.56 2.04
CA VAL A 315 0.17 5.88 1.42
C VAL A 315 0.67 4.80 2.39
N LEU A 316 0.87 3.59 1.87
CA LEU A 316 1.38 2.48 2.69
C LEU A 316 2.86 2.72 2.99
N ASP A 317 3.30 2.32 4.19
CA ASP A 317 4.68 2.44 4.67
C ASP A 317 5.24 3.88 4.77
N GLU A 318 4.39 4.90 4.61
CA GLU A 318 4.73 6.31 4.77
C GLU A 318 3.73 7.00 5.71
N ASP A 319 4.19 7.99 6.49
CA ASP A 319 3.31 8.88 7.26
C ASP A 319 2.66 9.96 6.34
N ARG A 320 2.32 9.60 5.10
CA ARG A 320 1.81 10.51 4.06
C ARG A 320 0.32 10.28 3.81
N GLN A 321 -0.47 11.31 4.06
CA GLN A 321 -1.91 11.35 3.81
C GLN A 321 -2.32 12.67 3.13
N PHE A 322 -3.26 12.58 2.19
CA PHE A 322 -3.83 13.76 1.52
C PHE A 322 -5.24 13.47 0.99
N THR A 323 -5.95 14.52 0.62
CA THR A 323 -7.35 14.44 0.16
C THR A 323 -7.54 15.23 -1.12
N PHE A 324 -8.39 14.75 -2.03
CA PHE A 324 -8.77 15.45 -3.25
C PHE A 324 -10.19 15.06 -3.68
N GLY A 325 -10.87 15.91 -4.46
CA GLY A 325 -12.18 15.61 -5.03
C GLY A 325 -12.15 15.39 -6.56
N GLY A 326 -13.33 15.25 -7.16
CA GLY A 326 -13.50 15.31 -8.62
C GLY A 326 -13.78 13.97 -9.30
N VAL A 327 -13.95 12.89 -8.54
CA VAL A 327 -14.50 11.64 -9.10
C VAL A 327 -16.00 11.81 -9.26
N ARG A 328 -16.51 11.58 -10.47
CA ARG A 328 -17.92 11.67 -10.81
C ARG A 328 -18.42 10.38 -11.43
N ILE A 329 -19.67 10.05 -11.15
CA ILE A 329 -20.30 8.88 -11.74
C ILE A 329 -20.27 8.95 -13.27
N LYS A 330 -20.00 7.82 -13.94
CA LYS A 330 -19.95 7.66 -15.40
C LYS A 330 -18.94 8.56 -16.13
N GLN A 331 -18.01 9.20 -15.41
CA GLN A 331 -16.93 10.00 -16.00
C GLN A 331 -15.59 9.32 -15.78
N SER A 332 -14.72 9.40 -16.78
CA SER A 332 -13.33 8.94 -16.65
C SER A 332 -12.58 9.88 -15.72
N PHE A 333 -11.87 9.31 -14.77
CA PHE A 333 -11.11 10.04 -13.77
C PHE A 333 -9.63 9.65 -13.82
N SER A 334 -8.75 10.65 -13.66
CA SER A 334 -7.32 10.46 -13.40
C SER A 334 -6.92 11.47 -12.33
N GLY A 335 -6.46 10.99 -11.20
CA GLY A 335 -6.21 11.79 -10.00
C GLY A 335 -4.75 12.18 -9.80
N PRO A 336 -4.48 12.92 -8.70
CA PRO A 336 -3.13 13.21 -8.24
C PRO A 336 -2.40 11.92 -7.90
N ASP A 337 -1.07 11.96 -7.92
CA ASP A 337 -0.21 10.79 -7.71
C ASP A 337 -0.55 9.61 -8.63
N GLY A 338 -1.22 9.85 -9.77
CA GLY A 338 -1.31 8.86 -10.85
C GLY A 338 -2.36 7.76 -10.65
N ILE A 339 -3.31 7.93 -9.73
CA ILE A 339 -4.47 7.04 -9.59
C ILE A 339 -5.37 7.15 -10.85
N GLY A 340 -5.66 6.02 -11.49
CA GLY A 340 -6.40 5.95 -12.75
C GLY A 340 -5.54 5.85 -14.02
N PRO A 341 -6.17 5.81 -15.21
CA PRO A 341 -7.58 6.13 -15.45
C PRO A 341 -8.56 5.04 -14.99
N PHE A 342 -9.72 5.45 -14.46
CA PHE A 342 -10.86 4.55 -14.20
C PHE A 342 -12.21 5.28 -14.35
N VAL A 343 -13.30 4.52 -14.45
CA VAL A 343 -14.68 5.04 -14.45
C VAL A 343 -15.43 4.39 -13.30
N LEU A 344 -16.13 5.20 -12.50
CA LEU A 344 -17.10 4.72 -11.51
C LEU A 344 -18.45 4.56 -12.20
N GLU A 345 -18.99 3.34 -12.22
CA GLU A 345 -20.30 3.03 -12.79
C GLU A 345 -21.30 2.64 -11.70
N ARG A 346 -22.60 2.86 -11.95
CA ARG A 346 -23.68 2.31 -11.11
C ARG A 346 -24.00 0.88 -11.53
N ILE A 347 -24.40 0.07 -10.56
CA ILE A 347 -25.02 -1.23 -10.78
C ILE A 347 -26.52 -1.00 -10.70
N TYR A 348 -27.25 -1.39 -11.74
CA TYR A 348 -28.69 -1.30 -11.75
C TYR A 348 -29.30 -2.57 -11.15
N THR A 349 -30.46 -2.43 -10.54
CA THR A 349 -31.27 -3.57 -10.09
C THR A 349 -32.70 -3.42 -10.54
N LYS A 350 -33.34 -4.52 -10.94
CA LYS A 350 -34.76 -4.50 -11.34
C LYS A 350 -35.62 -5.35 -10.42
N ASP A 351 -36.87 -4.91 -10.24
CA ASP A 351 -37.91 -5.67 -9.57
C ASP A 351 -39.17 -5.73 -10.45
N GLY A 352 -40.08 -6.66 -10.16
CA GLY A 352 -41.29 -6.93 -10.95
C GLY A 352 -41.05 -7.83 -12.18
N ASP A 353 -39.83 -8.36 -12.35
CA ASP A 353 -39.50 -9.28 -13.45
C ASP A 353 -38.46 -10.35 -13.01
N PRO A 354 -38.79 -11.22 -12.04
CA PRO A 354 -37.84 -12.14 -11.39
C PRO A 354 -37.24 -13.20 -12.32
N ASN A 355 -37.86 -13.48 -13.47
CA ASN A 355 -37.42 -14.49 -14.44
C ASN A 355 -36.90 -13.90 -15.75
N HIS A 356 -36.66 -12.58 -15.81
CA HIS A 356 -36.19 -11.88 -17.02
C HIS A 356 -37.10 -12.13 -18.24
N ARG A 357 -38.42 -12.21 -18.00
CA ARG A 357 -39.42 -12.48 -19.04
C ARG A 357 -39.67 -11.21 -19.84
N ASN A 358 -39.81 -10.09 -19.14
CA ASN A 358 -40.11 -8.78 -19.73
C ASN A 358 -38.86 -8.07 -20.24
N PHE A 359 -37.77 -8.16 -19.50
CA PHE A 359 -36.47 -7.60 -19.85
C PHE A 359 -35.35 -8.59 -19.59
N LEU A 360 -34.25 -8.51 -20.34
CA LEU A 360 -33.04 -9.26 -20.01
C LEU A 360 -32.44 -8.79 -18.67
N GLN A 361 -31.30 -9.35 -18.30
CA GLN A 361 -30.62 -9.01 -17.05
C GLN A 361 -30.36 -7.49 -16.96
N ASP A 362 -30.54 -6.97 -15.75
CA ASP A 362 -30.25 -5.60 -15.33
C ASP A 362 -28.78 -5.22 -15.54
N THR A 363 -27.85 -6.18 -15.56
CA THR A 363 -26.45 -5.95 -15.93
C THR A 363 -26.24 -5.41 -17.35
N GLN A 364 -27.26 -5.49 -18.21
CA GLN A 364 -27.23 -4.99 -19.60
C GLN A 364 -27.82 -3.59 -19.76
N VAL A 365 -28.47 -3.04 -18.72
CA VAL A 365 -29.10 -1.73 -18.82
C VAL A 365 -28.05 -0.62 -18.70
N THR A 366 -28.23 0.43 -19.49
CA THR A 366 -27.50 1.69 -19.32
C THR A 366 -28.46 2.85 -19.40
N THR A 367 -28.22 3.88 -18.60
CA THR A 367 -28.99 5.13 -18.64
C THR A 367 -28.09 6.32 -18.94
N SER A 368 -28.67 7.38 -19.47
CA SER A 368 -28.04 8.70 -19.51
C SER A 368 -29.07 9.79 -19.15
N GLY A 369 -28.60 10.84 -18.49
CA GLY A 369 -29.43 11.99 -18.12
C GLY A 369 -30.36 11.77 -16.92
N GLU A 370 -30.19 10.67 -16.18
CA GLU A 370 -30.86 10.48 -14.89
C GLU A 370 -30.51 11.57 -13.88
N ARG A 371 -31.53 12.02 -13.14
CA ARG A 371 -31.42 13.04 -12.09
C ARG A 371 -32.53 12.88 -11.05
N SER A 372 -32.38 13.53 -9.91
CA SER A 372 -33.40 13.57 -8.84
C SER A 372 -34.79 14.02 -9.33
N GLY A 373 -34.88 14.81 -10.39
CA GLY A 373 -36.15 15.33 -10.92
C GLY A 373 -36.88 14.43 -11.94
N ASN A 374 -36.21 13.41 -12.48
CA ASN A 374 -36.77 12.48 -13.46
C ASN A 374 -36.77 11.01 -12.96
N THR A 375 -36.54 10.82 -11.66
CA THR A 375 -36.59 9.53 -10.96
C THR A 375 -37.27 9.72 -9.60
N GLU A 376 -37.83 8.65 -9.03
CA GLU A 376 -38.28 8.61 -7.64
C GLU A 376 -37.09 8.21 -6.75
N ALA A 377 -36.23 9.18 -6.43
CA ALA A 377 -35.00 8.95 -5.67
C ALA A 377 -34.07 7.87 -6.27
N GLY A 378 -33.92 7.87 -7.59
CA GLY A 378 -33.15 6.87 -8.34
C GLY A 378 -34.00 5.74 -8.92
N ILE A 379 -35.27 5.62 -8.55
CA ILE A 379 -36.16 4.57 -9.05
C ILE A 379 -36.90 5.05 -10.31
N LEU A 380 -36.88 4.23 -11.35
CA LEU A 380 -37.71 4.33 -12.53
C LEU A 380 -38.77 3.23 -12.51
N HIS A 381 -40.02 3.58 -12.73
CA HIS A 381 -41.13 2.62 -12.82
C HIS A 381 -41.38 2.29 -14.27
N TRP A 382 -41.33 1.02 -14.64
CA TRP A 382 -41.56 0.61 -16.03
C TRP A 382 -42.94 -0.03 -16.21
N GLU A 383 -43.43 0.04 -17.45
CA GLU A 383 -44.65 -0.61 -17.94
C GLU A 383 -44.42 -1.12 -19.37
N VAL A 384 -44.92 -2.31 -19.66
CA VAL A 384 -44.94 -2.92 -20.99
C VAL A 384 -46.37 -2.92 -21.52
N ARG A 385 -46.57 -2.50 -22.77
CA ARG A 385 -47.85 -2.61 -23.47
C ARG A 385 -47.71 -3.24 -24.84
N ASP A 386 -48.56 -4.19 -25.18
CA ASP A 386 -48.64 -4.74 -26.52
C ASP A 386 -49.44 -3.80 -27.43
N ARG A 387 -48.85 -3.45 -28.59
CA ARG A 387 -49.50 -2.61 -29.62
C ARG A 387 -49.82 -3.39 -30.89
N GLY A 388 -49.69 -4.72 -30.88
CA GLY A 388 -49.92 -5.62 -32.01
C GLY A 388 -48.77 -5.64 -33.03
N ALA A 389 -48.12 -4.49 -33.29
CA ALA A 389 -46.94 -4.38 -34.16
C ALA A 389 -45.59 -4.51 -33.40
N GLY A 390 -45.65 -4.72 -32.09
CA GLY A 390 -44.51 -4.75 -31.17
C GLY A 390 -44.90 -4.19 -29.80
N PHE A 391 -43.96 -4.21 -28.87
CA PHE A 391 -44.17 -3.70 -27.52
C PHE A 391 -43.83 -2.21 -27.42
N GLU A 392 -44.62 -1.50 -26.63
CA GLU A 392 -44.30 -0.19 -26.08
C GLU A 392 -43.76 -0.38 -24.67
N ILE A 393 -42.61 0.22 -24.39
CA ILE A 393 -41.98 0.17 -23.07
C ILE A 393 -41.84 1.60 -22.58
N SER A 394 -42.49 1.89 -21.46
CA SER A 394 -42.56 3.23 -20.87
C SER A 394 -41.88 3.24 -19.50
N PHE A 395 -41.15 4.31 -19.20
CA PHE A 395 -40.52 4.55 -17.90
C PHE A 395 -41.09 5.83 -17.28
N TYR A 396 -41.42 5.75 -16.00
CA TYR A 396 -42.07 6.80 -15.22
C TYR A 396 -41.25 7.15 -13.98
N ARG A 397 -41.29 8.41 -13.57
CA ARG A 397 -40.66 8.87 -12.32
C ARG A 397 -41.51 8.64 -11.06
N SER A 398 -42.66 7.99 -11.18
CA SER A 398 -43.58 7.73 -10.07
C SER A 398 -44.33 6.41 -10.27
N ALA A 399 -44.59 5.70 -9.18
CA ALA A 399 -45.37 4.46 -9.16
C ALA A 399 -46.81 4.63 -9.69
N SER A 400 -47.34 5.86 -9.69
CA SER A 400 -48.67 6.16 -10.22
C SER A 400 -48.78 6.02 -11.75
N ARG A 401 -47.63 6.08 -12.45
CA ARG A 401 -47.52 5.97 -13.92
C ARG A 401 -48.43 6.94 -14.69
N GLY A 402 -48.67 8.13 -14.13
CA GLY A 402 -49.40 9.19 -14.81
C GLY A 402 -48.68 9.70 -16.06
N GLN A 403 -49.42 10.23 -17.04
CA GLN A 403 -48.83 10.79 -18.27
C GLN A 403 -47.85 11.94 -18.01
N GLY A 404 -48.07 12.72 -16.95
CA GLY A 404 -47.15 13.77 -16.51
C GLY A 404 -45.84 13.25 -15.89
N ASP A 405 -45.77 11.97 -15.54
CA ASP A 405 -44.59 11.32 -14.95
C ASP A 405 -43.82 10.46 -15.94
N LEU A 406 -44.29 10.33 -17.19
CA LEU A 406 -43.58 9.62 -18.25
C LEU A 406 -42.26 10.35 -18.54
N VAL A 407 -41.13 9.66 -18.37
CA VAL A 407 -39.79 10.23 -18.55
C VAL A 407 -39.04 9.65 -19.74
N ALA A 408 -39.29 8.41 -20.14
CA ALA A 408 -38.73 7.83 -21.36
C ALA A 408 -39.66 6.77 -21.96
N ARG A 409 -39.62 6.59 -23.29
CA ARG A 409 -40.43 5.59 -23.99
C ARG A 409 -39.74 5.00 -25.22
N ALA A 410 -39.92 3.71 -25.43
CA ALA A 410 -39.62 2.98 -26.67
C ALA A 410 -40.90 2.38 -27.25
N GLU A 411 -40.99 2.30 -28.58
CA GLU A 411 -42.14 1.76 -29.33
C GLU A 411 -41.65 0.77 -30.39
N GLY A 412 -42.51 -0.16 -30.80
CA GLY A 412 -42.18 -1.15 -31.82
C GLY A 412 -41.10 -2.15 -31.39
N VAL A 413 -40.92 -2.35 -30.09
CA VAL A 413 -39.87 -3.21 -29.55
C VAL A 413 -40.24 -4.67 -29.79
N SER A 414 -39.36 -5.42 -30.45
CA SER A 414 -39.53 -6.85 -30.69
C SER A 414 -39.01 -7.68 -29.51
N ILE A 415 -39.30 -8.98 -29.50
CA ILE A 415 -38.82 -9.91 -28.45
C ILE A 415 -37.31 -10.11 -28.58
N ARG A 416 -36.58 -10.13 -27.45
CA ARG A 416 -35.10 -10.33 -27.37
C ARG A 416 -34.27 -9.32 -28.17
N THR A 417 -34.80 -8.13 -28.44
CA THR A 417 -34.07 -7.09 -29.17
C THR A 417 -33.65 -5.95 -28.26
N PRO A 418 -32.46 -5.37 -28.47
CA PRO A 418 -32.10 -4.12 -27.81
C PRO A 418 -33.07 -3.01 -28.22
N PHE A 419 -33.39 -2.12 -27.30
CA PHE A 419 -34.18 -0.93 -27.51
C PHE A 419 -33.55 0.27 -26.82
N GLN A 420 -33.89 1.45 -27.31
CA GLN A 420 -33.59 2.72 -26.67
C GLN A 420 -34.89 3.44 -26.37
N ALA A 421 -35.22 3.58 -25.08
CA ALA A 421 -36.28 4.45 -24.64
C ALA A 421 -35.77 5.89 -24.61
N THR A 422 -36.38 6.73 -25.44
CA THR A 422 -35.98 8.14 -25.61
C THR A 422 -36.81 9.04 -24.72
N GLU A 423 -36.24 10.19 -24.38
CA GLU A 423 -36.82 11.21 -23.52
C GLU A 423 -38.29 11.54 -23.85
N ARG A 424 -39.08 11.73 -22.80
CA ARG A 424 -40.43 12.31 -22.83
C ARG A 424 -40.54 13.41 -21.77
N ASN A 425 -41.46 14.36 -21.99
CA ASN A 425 -41.76 15.45 -21.06
C ASN A 425 -40.53 16.26 -20.60
N ALA A 426 -39.58 16.52 -21.51
CA ALA A 426 -38.34 17.27 -21.23
C ALA A 426 -37.50 16.68 -20.06
N SER A 427 -37.55 15.36 -19.87
CA SER A 427 -36.88 14.68 -18.75
C SER A 427 -35.35 14.69 -18.86
N GLY A 428 -34.80 14.72 -20.07
CA GLY A 428 -33.39 14.48 -20.41
C GLY A 428 -32.94 13.01 -20.37
N LEU A 429 -33.84 12.07 -20.03
CA LEU A 429 -33.49 10.68 -19.74
C LEU A 429 -33.52 9.80 -20.98
N THR A 430 -32.49 8.97 -21.15
CA THR A 430 -32.48 7.84 -22.10
C THR A 430 -32.17 6.55 -21.36
N VAL A 431 -32.87 5.47 -21.71
CA VAL A 431 -32.62 4.12 -21.18
C VAL A 431 -32.37 3.17 -22.34
N ASN A 432 -31.19 2.53 -22.36
CA ASN A 432 -30.89 1.46 -23.31
C ASN A 432 -30.95 0.12 -22.58
N TRP A 433 -31.74 -0.81 -23.11
CA TRP A 433 -31.90 -2.14 -22.55
C TRP A 433 -32.33 -3.13 -23.63
N SER A 434 -32.69 -4.35 -23.24
CA SER A 434 -33.14 -5.40 -24.15
C SER A 434 -34.43 -6.01 -23.62
N SER A 435 -35.40 -6.17 -24.50
CA SER A 435 -36.63 -6.89 -24.16
C SER A 435 -36.32 -8.35 -23.84
N GLY A 436 -37.11 -8.92 -22.95
CA GLY A 436 -36.93 -10.28 -22.47
C GLY A 436 -37.44 -11.32 -23.45
N VAL A 437 -37.51 -12.56 -22.96
CA VAL A 437 -37.88 -13.72 -23.77
C VAL A 437 -39.37 -13.83 -24.06
N GLN A 438 -40.19 -13.17 -23.24
CA GLN A 438 -41.65 -13.20 -23.33
C GLN A 438 -42.22 -11.97 -22.60
N PRO A 439 -42.13 -10.77 -23.20
CA PRO A 439 -42.76 -9.58 -22.63
C PRO A 439 -44.28 -9.76 -22.55
N GLU A 440 -44.87 -9.34 -21.43
CA GLU A 440 -46.30 -9.47 -21.14
C GLU A 440 -46.98 -8.09 -21.16
N ASP A 441 -48.13 -8.00 -21.81
CA ASP A 441 -48.95 -6.79 -21.82
C ASP A 441 -49.42 -6.45 -20.39
N GLY A 442 -49.28 -5.18 -20.01
CA GLY A 442 -49.59 -4.70 -18.66
C GLY A 442 -48.57 -5.07 -17.59
N ALA A 443 -47.46 -5.72 -17.94
CA ALA A 443 -46.40 -6.00 -16.98
C ALA A 443 -45.80 -4.70 -16.44
N THR A 444 -45.55 -4.64 -15.13
CA THR A 444 -44.96 -3.48 -14.47
C THR A 444 -43.90 -3.88 -13.45
N GLY A 445 -43.01 -2.95 -13.15
CA GLY A 445 -42.01 -3.11 -12.11
C GLY A 445 -41.13 -1.88 -11.98
N THR A 446 -39.93 -2.06 -11.42
CA THR A 446 -38.99 -0.97 -11.17
C THR A 446 -37.60 -1.28 -11.72
N LEU A 447 -36.88 -0.21 -12.05
CA LEU A 447 -35.45 -0.18 -12.33
C LEU A 447 -34.84 0.82 -11.34
N ASP A 448 -34.11 0.31 -10.36
CA ASP A 448 -33.36 1.10 -9.41
C ASP A 448 -32.01 1.47 -10.04
N CYS A 449 -31.79 2.77 -10.20
CA CYS A 449 -30.51 3.32 -10.65
C CYS A 449 -29.43 3.23 -9.57
N ASN A 450 -29.78 2.89 -8.32
CA ASN A 450 -28.94 2.77 -7.14
C ASN A 450 -28.04 4.01 -6.92
N PHE A 451 -28.66 5.19 -6.81
CA PHE A 451 -27.94 6.43 -6.55
C PHE A 451 -27.21 6.41 -5.20
N PHE A 452 -26.01 7.00 -5.18
CA PHE A 452 -25.20 7.15 -3.98
C PHE A 452 -25.69 8.30 -3.08
N ARG A 453 -25.39 8.22 -1.79
CA ARG A 453 -25.85 9.17 -0.76
C ARG A 453 -24.70 9.69 0.11
N VAL A 454 -24.85 10.91 0.61
CA VAL A 454 -23.94 11.54 1.59
C VAL A 454 -24.25 11.08 3.03
N GLU A 455 -25.50 10.69 3.28
CA GLU A 455 -25.94 10.04 4.52
C GLU A 455 -26.72 8.77 4.18
N ASN A 456 -26.09 7.62 4.44
CA ASN A 456 -26.71 6.31 4.37
C ASN A 456 -27.56 6.03 5.64
N GLN A 457 -28.00 4.78 5.83
CA GLN A 457 -28.85 4.39 6.97
C GLN A 457 -28.21 4.63 8.34
N ALA A 458 -26.87 4.63 8.39
CA ALA A 458 -26.08 4.83 9.59
C ALA A 458 -25.63 6.29 9.75
N GLY A 459 -26.10 7.21 8.90
CA GLY A 459 -25.72 8.63 8.94
C GLY A 459 -24.29 8.91 8.46
N VAL A 460 -23.73 8.03 7.63
CA VAL A 460 -22.39 8.22 7.04
C VAL A 460 -22.44 8.18 5.51
N PRO A 461 -21.50 8.82 4.80
CA PRO A 461 -21.45 8.77 3.33
C PRO A 461 -21.30 7.36 2.79
N ASP A 462 -21.94 7.10 1.65
CA ASP A 462 -21.62 5.92 0.85
C ASP A 462 -20.15 5.99 0.43
N GLU A 463 -19.42 4.88 0.55
CA GLU A 463 -17.99 4.85 0.28
C GLU A 463 -17.52 3.62 -0.48
N PHE A 464 -16.39 3.76 -1.17
CA PHE A 464 -15.66 2.65 -1.74
C PHE A 464 -14.15 2.84 -1.61
N VAL A 465 -13.43 1.73 -1.56
CA VAL A 465 -11.98 1.70 -1.42
C VAL A 465 -11.36 1.07 -2.65
N VAL A 466 -10.27 1.68 -3.14
CA VAL A 466 -9.35 1.08 -4.10
C VAL A 466 -8.00 0.92 -3.42
N GLU A 467 -7.36 -0.23 -3.55
CA GLU A 467 -5.99 -0.45 -3.08
C GLU A 467 -5.04 -0.58 -4.26
N THR A 468 -3.92 0.14 -4.19
CA THR A 468 -2.82 0.06 -5.15
C THR A 468 -1.63 -0.66 -4.54
N ALA A 469 -1.01 -1.54 -5.33
CA ALA A 469 0.20 -2.25 -4.95
C ALA A 469 1.21 -2.26 -6.09
N VAL A 470 2.49 -2.31 -5.75
CA VAL A 470 3.57 -2.47 -6.72
C VAL A 470 3.68 -3.96 -7.06
N ALA A 471 3.32 -4.32 -8.29
CA ALA A 471 3.36 -5.69 -8.78
C ALA A 471 4.76 -6.10 -9.27
N SER A 472 5.57 -5.13 -9.69
CA SER A 472 6.99 -5.33 -10.02
C SER A 472 7.74 -4.02 -9.90
N GLU A 473 9.00 -4.07 -9.46
CA GLU A 473 9.96 -2.96 -9.44
C GLU A 473 11.36 -3.57 -9.34
N GLY A 474 12.40 -2.95 -9.93
CA GLY A 474 13.79 -3.41 -9.82
C GLY A 474 14.55 -2.65 -8.75
N LEU A 475 14.62 -3.19 -7.53
CA LEU A 475 15.12 -2.47 -6.35
C LEU A 475 16.66 -2.35 -6.35
N ILE A 476 17.39 -3.43 -6.67
CA ILE A 476 18.86 -3.43 -6.66
C ILE A 476 19.43 -2.43 -7.66
N GLN A 477 18.90 -2.46 -8.88
CA GLN A 477 19.41 -1.62 -9.96
C GLN A 477 18.98 -0.16 -9.84
N LYS A 478 17.81 0.11 -9.22
CA LYS A 478 17.40 1.45 -8.83
C LYS A 478 18.38 2.04 -7.80
N LEU A 479 18.73 1.29 -6.76
CA LEU A 479 19.73 1.68 -5.77
C LEU A 479 21.09 1.96 -6.42
N LEU A 480 21.55 1.09 -7.32
CA LEU A 480 22.81 1.28 -8.06
C LEU A 480 22.76 2.54 -8.94
N ALA A 481 21.65 2.80 -9.64
CA ALA A 481 21.49 3.98 -10.47
C ALA A 481 21.48 5.28 -9.64
N GLU A 482 20.80 5.29 -8.50
CA GLU A 482 20.73 6.43 -7.57
C GLU A 482 22.11 6.73 -6.95
N GLN A 483 22.84 5.72 -6.50
CA GLN A 483 24.17 5.88 -5.88
C GLN A 483 25.27 6.25 -6.89
N LEU A 484 25.15 5.79 -8.14
CA LEU A 484 26.15 6.01 -9.20
C LEU A 484 25.78 7.12 -10.19
N GLY A 485 24.61 7.75 -10.06
CA GLY A 485 24.12 8.78 -10.98
C GLY A 485 23.93 8.26 -12.42
N GLY A 486 23.39 7.05 -12.58
CA GLY A 486 23.16 6.39 -13.86
C GLY A 486 21.71 6.53 -14.36
N HIS A 487 21.51 6.45 -15.68
CA HIS A 487 20.19 6.27 -16.28
C HIS A 487 20.08 4.81 -16.74
N LEU A 488 18.99 4.14 -16.39
CA LEU A 488 18.66 2.78 -16.84
C LEU A 488 17.30 2.79 -17.55
N ASN A 489 17.09 1.91 -18.52
CA ASN A 489 15.83 1.83 -19.27
C ASN A 489 14.85 0.88 -18.57
N SER A 490 13.53 1.10 -18.68
CA SER A 490 12.53 0.26 -17.99
C SER A 490 11.97 -0.85 -18.91
N LYS A 491 12.07 -2.11 -18.48
CA LYS A 491 11.58 -3.31 -19.21
C LYS A 491 10.64 -4.18 -18.38
N PRO A 492 9.81 -5.04 -18.99
CA PRO A 492 8.97 -5.98 -18.24
C PRO A 492 9.78 -6.81 -17.24
N ALA A 493 9.16 -7.19 -16.11
CA ALA A 493 9.78 -8.04 -15.10
C ALA A 493 10.27 -9.37 -15.71
N GLY A 494 11.45 -9.83 -15.27
CA GLY A 494 12.19 -10.97 -15.83
C GLY A 494 13.13 -10.60 -16.98
N GLN A 495 13.17 -9.34 -17.41
CA GLN A 495 14.11 -8.83 -18.42
C GLN A 495 15.16 -7.87 -17.86
N GLU A 496 15.13 -7.64 -16.54
CA GLU A 496 16.12 -6.83 -15.85
C GLU A 496 17.53 -7.43 -15.98
N THR A 497 18.53 -6.55 -16.07
CA THR A 497 19.91 -7.00 -16.25
C THR A 497 20.48 -7.65 -14.98
N ILE A 498 19.98 -7.27 -13.81
CA ILE A 498 20.30 -7.88 -12.51
C ILE A 498 18.97 -8.16 -11.78
N PRO A 499 18.56 -9.44 -11.68
CA PRO A 499 17.40 -9.87 -10.89
C PRO A 499 17.56 -9.58 -9.39
N ASP A 500 16.47 -9.19 -8.73
CA ASP A 500 16.44 -8.95 -7.29
C ASP A 500 16.62 -10.24 -6.45
N ALA A 501 16.47 -11.41 -7.07
CA ALA A 501 16.69 -12.72 -6.44
C ALA A 501 18.12 -12.91 -5.89
N PHE A 502 19.10 -12.13 -6.36
CA PHE A 502 20.47 -12.17 -5.83
C PHE A 502 20.61 -11.58 -4.42
N VAL A 503 19.67 -10.74 -3.96
CA VAL A 503 19.57 -10.28 -2.56
C VAL A 503 18.85 -11.33 -1.70
N LEU A 504 17.84 -12.02 -2.25
CA LEU A 504 17.11 -13.08 -1.55
C LEU A 504 17.96 -14.35 -1.34
N ALA A 505 18.95 -14.61 -2.19
CA ALA A 505 19.87 -15.74 -2.07
C ALA A 505 21.07 -15.50 -1.11
N GLY A 506 21.27 -14.27 -0.63
CA GLY A 506 22.36 -13.90 0.28
C GLY A 506 21.85 -13.63 1.70
N ASN A 507 21.77 -14.66 2.53
CA ASN A 507 21.73 -14.59 4.01
C ASN A 507 20.69 -13.67 4.70
N LEU A 508 19.57 -13.31 4.07
CA LEU A 508 18.49 -12.61 4.78
C LEU A 508 17.37 -13.54 5.29
N VAL A 509 17.19 -14.73 4.71
CA VAL A 509 16.19 -15.71 5.18
C VAL A 509 16.63 -16.38 6.49
N ALA A 510 17.94 -16.65 6.67
CA ALA A 510 18.44 -17.27 7.89
C ALA A 510 18.38 -16.36 9.14
N LEU A 511 18.20 -15.05 8.97
CA LEU A 511 17.96 -14.08 10.04
C LEU A 511 16.46 -13.85 10.32
N LEU A 512 15.58 -14.40 9.48
CA LEU A 512 14.12 -14.30 9.61
C LEU A 512 13.47 -15.62 10.08
N ASP A 513 14.20 -16.74 10.00
CA ASP A 513 13.74 -18.07 10.44
C ASP A 513 14.42 -18.58 11.74
N SER A 514 15.09 -17.71 12.50
CA SER A 514 15.65 -17.99 13.85
C SER A 514 15.27 -16.89 14.83
#